data_AF-A0A6T1JK95-F1
#
_entry.id   AF-A0A6T1JK95-F1
#
_cell.length_a   1.000
_cell.length_b   1.000
_cell.length_c   1.000
_cell.angle_alpha   90.00
_cell.angle_beta   90.00
_cell.angle_gamma   90.00
#
_symmetry.space_group_name_H-M   'P 1'
#
loop_
_entity.id
_entity.type
_entity.pdbx_description
1 polymer ?
#
loop_
_entity_poly.entity_id
_entity_poly.type
_entity_poly.pdbx_seq_one_letter_code
_entity_poly.pdbx_strand_id
1 'polypeptide(L)'
;QPFGLGACLLASWANSPPPRLSPRCRDAAMPLYEEKLLSPFAIRFTQEGIRSTFRDGRAVEASRAEVTARPGAGDYDLVLDAPFPAIEIIRWAPRHQQRGGACSEESTTDAEADERTPPGEQWFTYDNRRLYCLQRAAAELWPQRVAAVVQVMYASNPHALRRKFDTANQGRAVTVCRHVHGDEAPLFSWNWRLSVSDDIQAAADEAVRAARRAVTADERKARVEQLQDAPTTSSVGTPTVLRAIGNTALERLEAQMALEAQLAREAQLAREAAAAAQGPEFAPAAPTAAPGAPDASTAGGLRRGRRRAPRRGGRRGEDAGKAPVAAAAPQPAQPCGKPTRAAAKQPKRGQAGHAAA
;
A
#
# COMPACT_ATOMS: atom_id res chain seq x y z
N GLN A 1 0.61 24.20 63.35
CA GLN A 1 -0.69 24.88 63.21
C GLN A 1 -1.05 24.90 61.73
N PRO A 2 -2.22 24.38 61.32
CA PRO A 2 -2.67 24.37 59.92
C PRO A 2 -3.79 25.39 59.71
N PHE A 3 -3.66 26.36 58.80
CA PHE A 3 -4.79 27.17 58.30
C PHE A 3 -4.44 27.88 56.98
N GLY A 4 -5.41 27.96 56.07
CA GLY A 4 -5.40 28.86 54.90
C GLY A 4 -5.71 28.15 53.57
N LEU A 5 -6.90 27.57 53.38
CA LEU A 5 -8.04 28.23 52.71
C LEU A 5 -7.65 28.93 51.38
N GLY A 6 -7.95 28.25 50.27
CA GLY A 6 -7.93 28.79 48.91
C GLY A 6 -9.03 28.16 48.07
N ALA A 7 -10.28 28.36 48.49
CA ALA A 7 -11.48 28.06 47.71
C ALA A 7 -11.86 29.26 46.83
N CYS A 8 -12.68 28.98 45.81
CA CYS A 8 -13.32 29.89 44.84
C CYS A 8 -12.57 30.11 43.52
N LEU A 9 -12.82 29.20 42.56
CA LEU A 9 -12.94 29.50 41.12
C LEU A 9 -13.76 28.38 40.45
N LEU A 10 -15.00 28.19 40.89
CA LEU A 10 -15.99 27.31 40.25
C LEU A 10 -17.29 28.10 40.07
N ALA A 11 -17.32 28.98 39.08
CA ALA A 11 -18.56 29.47 38.47
C ALA A 11 -18.21 30.32 37.25
N SER A 12 -18.51 29.80 36.05
CA SER A 12 -18.99 30.56 34.87
C SER A 12 -18.60 29.88 33.54
N TRP A 13 -18.91 28.59 33.37
CA TRP A 13 -18.76 27.88 32.09
C TRP A 13 -20.08 27.27 31.59
N ALA A 14 -21.23 27.66 32.15
CA ALA A 14 -22.51 27.00 31.91
C ALA A 14 -23.46 27.70 30.91
N ASN A 15 -23.03 28.76 30.22
CA ASN A 15 -23.94 29.55 29.36
C ASN A 15 -23.33 30.03 28.03
N SER A 16 -22.37 29.28 27.47
CA SER A 16 -22.00 29.50 26.07
C SER A 16 -23.00 28.75 25.17
N PRO A 17 -23.74 29.44 24.29
CA PRO A 17 -24.55 28.75 23.29
C PRO A 17 -23.64 27.87 22.43
N PRO A 18 -24.06 26.65 22.05
CA PRO A 18 -23.25 25.78 21.22
C PRO A 18 -22.88 26.54 19.93
N PRO A 19 -21.61 26.49 19.48
CA PRO A 19 -21.21 27.14 18.25
C PRO A 19 -22.13 26.64 17.14
N ARG A 20 -22.85 27.56 16.49
CA ARG A 20 -23.72 27.27 15.36
C ARG A 20 -22.82 26.73 14.25
N LEU A 21 -22.75 25.41 14.13
CA LEU A 21 -22.06 24.73 13.03
C LEU A 21 -22.66 25.25 11.73
N SER A 22 -21.88 26.02 10.98
CA SER A 22 -22.26 26.54 9.67
C SER A 22 -22.72 25.38 8.78
N PRO A 23 -23.95 25.40 8.22
CA PRO A 23 -24.51 24.28 7.46
C PRO A 23 -23.97 24.21 6.02
N ARG A 24 -22.68 24.53 5.81
CA ARG A 24 -22.03 24.53 4.50
C ARG A 24 -20.81 23.60 4.49
N CYS A 25 -21.05 22.30 4.55
CA CYS A 25 -20.13 21.26 4.09
C CYS A 25 -20.89 19.94 4.00
N ARG A 26 -22.01 19.92 3.28
CA ARG A 26 -22.61 18.67 2.80
C ARG A 26 -22.18 18.57 1.34
N ASP A 27 -21.42 17.52 1.06
CA ASP A 27 -20.99 17.04 -0.28
C ASP A 27 -19.62 17.51 -0.80
N ALA A 28 -18.68 17.88 0.08
CA ALA A 28 -17.27 17.76 -0.29
C ALA A 28 -16.93 16.27 -0.30
N ALA A 29 -16.99 15.63 -1.48
CA ALA A 29 -16.53 14.26 -1.66
C ALA A 29 -15.13 14.12 -1.06
N MET A 30 -14.99 13.25 -0.06
CA MET A 30 -13.71 13.02 0.61
C MET A 30 -12.63 12.71 -0.44
N PRO A 31 -11.49 13.42 -0.42
CA PRO A 31 -10.44 13.17 -1.40
C PRO A 31 -9.96 11.71 -1.27
N LEU A 32 -9.67 11.07 -2.41
CA LEU A 32 -9.22 9.67 -2.43
C LEU A 32 -7.87 9.50 -1.71
N TYR A 33 -7.04 10.53 -1.75
CA TYR A 33 -5.75 10.61 -1.10
C TYR A 33 -5.41 12.04 -0.67
N GLU A 34 -4.46 12.15 0.25
CA GLU A 34 -3.80 13.41 0.61
C GLU A 34 -2.30 13.32 0.37
N GLU A 35 -1.70 14.42 -0.08
CA GLU A 35 -0.25 14.52 -0.24
C GLU A 35 0.41 14.97 1.07
N LYS A 36 1.31 14.15 1.58
CA LYS A 36 2.03 14.39 2.84
C LYS A 36 3.53 14.30 2.63
N LEU A 37 4.28 14.83 3.60
CA LEU A 37 5.71 14.58 3.75
C LEU A 37 5.92 13.43 4.75
N LEU A 38 6.75 12.48 4.35
CA LEU A 38 7.13 11.35 5.18
C LEU A 38 8.57 10.93 4.87
N SER A 39 9.33 10.51 5.89
CA SER A 39 10.66 9.95 5.65
C SER A 39 10.57 8.65 4.82
N PRO A 40 11.33 8.52 3.71
CA PRO A 40 11.36 7.27 2.93
C PRO A 40 11.73 6.03 3.75
N PHE A 41 12.53 6.20 4.83
CA PHE A 41 12.94 5.11 5.71
C PHE A 41 11.85 4.61 6.64
N ALA A 42 10.81 5.42 6.90
CA ALA A 42 9.66 5.04 7.71
C ALA A 42 8.63 4.22 6.93
N ILE A 43 8.79 4.10 5.61
CA ILE A 43 7.89 3.38 4.71
C ILE A 43 8.46 1.98 4.43
N ARG A 44 7.59 0.97 4.46
CA ARG A 44 7.93 -0.42 4.25
C ARG A 44 7.53 -0.90 2.86
N PHE A 45 8.30 -1.85 2.34
CA PHE A 45 7.98 -2.55 1.11
C PHE A 45 6.79 -3.49 1.32
N THR A 46 5.88 -3.54 0.33
CA THR A 46 4.79 -4.52 0.32
C THR A 46 5.27 -5.92 -0.08
N GLN A 47 6.32 -6.01 -0.90
CA GLN A 47 6.81 -7.25 -1.50
C GLN A 47 8.31 -7.39 -1.27
N GLU A 48 8.80 -8.64 -1.17
CA GLU A 48 10.21 -8.92 -0.90
C GLU A 48 11.10 -8.68 -2.12
N GLY A 49 10.58 -8.87 -3.33
CA GLY A 49 11.30 -8.72 -4.58
C GLY A 49 10.81 -7.54 -5.43
N ILE A 50 11.74 -6.82 -6.07
CA ILE A 50 11.44 -5.85 -7.14
C ILE A 50 12.20 -6.18 -8.42
N ARG A 51 11.63 -5.76 -9.54
CA ARG A 51 12.32 -5.81 -10.84
C ARG A 51 13.35 -4.68 -10.93
N SER A 52 14.47 -4.93 -11.60
CA SER A 52 15.51 -3.94 -11.90
C SER A 52 15.09 -2.87 -12.92
N THR A 53 13.91 -3.01 -13.55
CA THR A 53 13.34 -2.06 -14.50
C THR A 53 11.91 -1.64 -14.12
N PHE A 54 11.54 -0.42 -14.48
CA PHE A 54 10.18 0.13 -14.41
C PHE A 54 9.29 -0.43 -15.52
N ARG A 55 7.98 -0.11 -15.48
CA ARG A 55 7.02 -0.60 -16.50
C ARG A 55 7.27 0.00 -17.88
N ASP A 56 7.86 1.19 -17.93
CA ASP A 56 8.27 1.90 -19.14
C ASP A 56 9.62 1.41 -19.69
N GLY A 57 10.24 0.40 -19.06
CA GLY A 57 11.53 -0.17 -19.46
C GLY A 57 12.75 0.56 -18.89
N ARG A 58 12.58 1.70 -18.19
CA ARG A 58 13.71 2.42 -17.59
C ARG A 58 14.33 1.61 -16.46
N ALA A 59 15.66 1.63 -16.35
CA ALA A 59 16.37 0.99 -15.25
C ALA A 59 16.12 1.72 -13.93
N VAL A 60 15.89 0.98 -12.85
CA VAL A 60 15.63 1.53 -11.51
C VAL A 60 16.81 2.38 -11.02
N GLU A 61 18.05 1.92 -11.23
CA GLU A 61 19.25 2.67 -10.89
C GLU A 61 19.40 3.98 -11.69
N ALA A 62 18.97 4.00 -12.95
CA ALA A 62 19.03 5.20 -13.76
C ALA A 62 18.08 6.28 -13.22
N SER A 63 16.84 5.91 -12.91
CA SER A 63 15.87 6.86 -12.31
C SER A 63 16.24 7.26 -10.89
N ARG A 64 16.95 6.42 -10.12
CA ARG A 64 17.52 6.80 -8.82
C ARG A 64 18.50 7.96 -8.97
N ALA A 65 19.39 7.91 -9.96
CA ALA A 65 20.41 8.94 -10.19
C ALA A 65 19.81 10.31 -10.57
N GLU A 66 18.57 10.32 -11.05
CA GLU A 66 17.82 11.53 -11.37
C GLU A 66 17.05 12.10 -10.16
N VAL A 67 17.00 11.40 -9.02
CA VAL A 67 16.39 11.93 -7.80
C VAL A 67 17.28 13.04 -7.27
N THR A 68 16.70 14.23 -7.09
CA THR A 68 17.38 15.40 -6.54
C THR A 68 16.81 15.74 -5.16
N ALA A 69 17.49 16.62 -4.44
CA ALA A 69 17.04 17.13 -3.15
C ALA A 69 16.91 18.66 -3.23
N ARG A 70 15.85 19.18 -2.60
CA ARG A 70 15.63 20.61 -2.40
C ARG A 70 15.58 20.92 -0.90
N PRO A 71 15.77 22.19 -0.48
CA PRO A 71 15.61 22.59 0.91
C PRO A 71 14.28 22.11 1.48
N GLY A 72 14.34 21.56 2.69
CA GLY A 72 13.20 20.94 3.35
C GLY A 72 12.16 21.94 3.83
N ALA A 73 11.09 21.40 4.43
CA ALA A 73 10.02 22.17 5.03
C ALA A 73 9.62 21.51 6.36
N GLY A 74 9.33 22.31 7.38
CA GLY A 74 8.92 21.84 8.71
C GLY A 74 10.02 21.05 9.42
N ASP A 75 9.76 19.78 9.72
CA ASP A 75 10.65 18.94 10.54
C ASP A 75 11.82 18.31 9.76
N TYR A 76 11.86 18.52 8.44
CA TYR A 76 12.82 17.90 7.53
C TYR A 76 13.84 18.92 7.01
N ASP A 77 15.09 18.49 6.89
CA ASP A 77 16.19 19.29 6.37
C ASP A 77 16.14 19.36 4.83
N LEU A 78 15.74 18.25 4.19
CA LEU A 78 15.62 18.12 2.74
C LEU A 78 14.32 17.43 2.33
N VAL A 79 13.80 17.78 1.15
CA VAL A 79 12.72 17.06 0.48
C VAL A 79 13.23 16.52 -0.85
N LEU A 80 13.01 15.24 -1.12
CA LEU A 80 13.37 14.62 -2.39
C LEU A 80 12.41 15.03 -3.50
N ASP A 81 12.97 15.36 -4.66
CA ASP A 81 12.25 15.57 -5.91
C ASP A 81 12.64 14.46 -6.89
N ALA A 82 11.65 13.71 -7.36
CA ALA A 82 11.86 12.49 -8.13
C ALA A 82 11.26 12.60 -9.53
N PRO A 83 11.87 11.96 -10.55
CA PRO A 83 11.40 12.01 -11.93
C PRO A 83 10.17 11.13 -12.19
N PHE A 84 9.46 10.73 -11.13
CA PHE A 84 8.28 9.87 -11.18
C PHE A 84 7.20 10.40 -10.23
N PRO A 85 5.92 10.07 -10.46
CA PRO A 85 4.83 10.48 -9.58
C PRO A 85 5.07 10.05 -8.12
N ALA A 86 4.54 10.84 -7.19
CA ALA A 86 4.56 10.54 -5.76
C ALA A 86 4.10 9.10 -5.48
N ILE A 87 4.72 8.45 -4.51
CA ILE A 87 4.41 7.06 -4.20
C ILE A 87 3.10 6.95 -3.42
N GLU A 88 2.29 5.97 -3.77
CA GLU A 88 1.08 5.66 -3.03
C GLU A 88 1.44 4.85 -1.77
N ILE A 89 0.97 5.30 -0.62
CA ILE A 89 1.18 4.62 0.66
C ILE A 89 -0.13 4.40 1.40
N ILE A 90 -0.08 3.45 2.33
CA ILE A 90 -1.18 3.14 3.23
C ILE A 90 -0.68 2.77 4.63
N ARG A 91 -1.49 3.11 5.64
CA ARG A 91 -1.35 2.58 7.00
C ARG A 91 -2.03 1.22 7.11
N TRP A 92 -1.25 0.17 7.38
CA TRP A 92 -1.78 -1.19 7.49
C TRP A 92 -1.06 -1.99 8.58
N ALA A 93 -1.80 -2.80 9.33
CA ALA A 93 -1.23 -3.83 10.20
C ALA A 93 -1.34 -5.19 9.51
N PRO A 94 -0.21 -5.90 9.29
CA PRO A 94 -0.26 -7.31 8.96
C PRO A 94 -1.00 -8.02 10.07
N ARG A 95 -2.23 -8.44 9.80
CA ARG A 95 -2.91 -9.36 10.71
C ARG A 95 -2.06 -10.60 10.72
N HIS A 96 -1.39 -10.86 11.84
CA HIS A 96 -0.71 -12.11 12.09
C HIS A 96 -1.74 -13.17 11.73
N GLN A 97 -1.55 -13.86 10.60
CA GLN A 97 -2.36 -15.02 10.31
C GLN A 97 -2.02 -15.96 11.46
N GLN A 98 -2.91 -16.02 12.45
CA GLN A 98 -2.91 -17.10 13.43
C GLN A 98 -3.02 -18.36 12.60
N ARG A 99 -1.86 -18.91 12.28
CA ARG A 99 -1.71 -20.06 11.39
C ARG A 99 -2.10 -21.28 12.21
N GLY A 100 -3.41 -21.45 12.40
CA GLY A 100 -4.04 -22.71 12.80
C GLY A 100 -3.57 -23.36 14.11
N GLY A 101 -3.10 -22.60 15.10
CA GLY A 101 -2.85 -23.10 16.45
C GLY A 101 -3.83 -22.44 17.41
N ALA A 102 -4.61 -23.24 18.14
CA ALA A 102 -5.57 -22.79 19.13
C ALA A 102 -4.99 -21.66 20.00
N CYS A 103 -5.77 -20.60 20.21
CA CYS A 103 -5.48 -19.58 21.20
C CYS A 103 -5.22 -20.24 22.56
N SER A 104 -3.95 -20.47 22.89
CA SER A 104 -3.57 -20.56 24.29
C SER A 104 -3.61 -19.14 24.80
N GLU A 105 -4.73 -18.75 25.41
CA GLU A 105 -4.85 -17.57 26.28
C GLU A 105 -4.01 -17.75 27.57
N GLU A 106 -2.85 -18.38 27.48
CA GLU A 106 -1.99 -18.61 28.62
C GLU A 106 -1.17 -17.34 28.85
N SER A 107 -1.85 -16.42 29.52
CA SER A 107 -1.36 -15.53 30.56
C SER A 107 0.12 -15.71 30.87
N THR A 108 0.96 -15.05 30.08
CA THR A 108 2.33 -14.73 30.50
C THR A 108 2.26 -13.41 31.23
N THR A 109 1.87 -13.48 32.52
CA THR A 109 2.46 -12.60 33.52
C THR A 109 3.97 -12.83 33.45
N ASP A 110 4.74 -11.79 33.16
CA ASP A 110 6.05 -11.50 33.76
C ASP A 110 6.82 -10.47 32.91
N ALA A 111 6.71 -9.21 33.37
CA ALA A 111 7.70 -8.13 33.47
C ALA A 111 8.80 -7.83 32.41
N GLU A 112 9.02 -8.64 31.38
CA GLU A 112 10.01 -8.41 30.30
C GLU A 112 9.30 -8.19 28.94
N ALA A 113 8.19 -7.47 28.98
CA ALA A 113 7.27 -7.26 27.86
C ALA A 113 7.55 -5.97 27.05
N ASP A 114 8.79 -5.49 26.98
CA ASP A 114 9.10 -4.23 26.28
C ASP A 114 9.43 -4.40 24.78
N GLU A 115 9.38 -5.62 24.24
CA GLU A 115 9.64 -5.88 22.80
C GLU A 115 8.56 -6.70 22.07
N ARG A 116 7.46 -7.05 22.76
CA ARG A 116 6.29 -7.74 22.19
C ARG A 116 5.11 -6.82 21.95
N THR A 117 5.33 -5.53 21.66
CA THR A 117 4.25 -4.70 21.12
C THR A 117 3.76 -5.38 19.84
N PRO A 118 2.49 -5.83 19.77
CA PRO A 118 1.95 -6.42 18.55
C PRO A 118 2.25 -5.45 17.41
N PRO A 119 2.72 -5.93 16.24
CA PRO A 119 3.19 -5.04 15.19
C PRO A 119 2.07 -4.08 14.87
N GLY A 120 2.23 -2.84 15.36
CA GLY A 120 1.26 -1.79 15.15
C GLY A 120 1.10 -1.58 13.65
N GLU A 121 0.04 -0.87 13.28
CA GLU A 121 -0.09 -0.44 11.89
C GLU A 121 1.17 0.30 11.47
N GLN A 122 1.62 0.08 10.25
CA GLN A 122 2.85 0.67 9.69
C GLN A 122 2.54 1.25 8.31
N TRP A 123 3.39 2.16 7.85
CA TRP A 123 3.28 2.71 6.51
C TRP A 123 3.87 1.74 5.49
N PHE A 124 3.10 1.38 4.47
CA PHE A 124 3.51 0.51 3.38
C PHE A 124 3.26 1.17 2.03
N THR A 125 4.10 0.89 1.04
CA THR A 125 3.94 1.42 -0.32
C THR A 125 3.34 0.42 -1.30
N TYR A 126 2.57 0.90 -2.27
CA TYR A 126 2.18 0.12 -3.45
C TYR A 126 3.27 0.06 -4.53
N ASP A 127 4.28 0.94 -4.46
CA ASP A 127 5.28 1.17 -5.50
C ASP A 127 6.71 0.87 -5.01
N ASN A 128 6.99 -0.40 -4.72
CA ASN A 128 8.29 -0.82 -4.13
C ASN A 128 9.52 -0.36 -4.92
N ARG A 129 9.44 -0.29 -6.26
CA ARG A 129 10.55 0.22 -7.10
C ARG A 129 10.84 1.70 -6.89
N ARG A 130 9.79 2.52 -6.77
CA ARG A 130 9.93 3.97 -6.52
C ARG A 130 10.43 4.23 -5.11
N LEU A 131 9.90 3.50 -4.12
CA LEU A 131 10.40 3.57 -2.74
C LEU A 131 11.87 3.18 -2.65
N TYR A 132 12.31 2.16 -3.38
CA TYR A 132 13.73 1.79 -3.45
C TYR A 132 14.61 2.97 -3.91
N CYS A 133 14.24 3.65 -4.99
CA CYS A 133 14.96 4.83 -5.47
C CYS A 133 15.03 5.92 -4.39
N LEU A 134 13.90 6.22 -3.75
CA LEU A 134 13.81 7.25 -2.71
C LEU A 134 14.66 6.90 -1.47
N GLN A 135 14.63 5.64 -1.01
CA GLN A 135 15.43 5.20 0.12
C GLN A 135 16.93 5.22 -0.20
N ARG A 136 17.34 4.87 -1.43
CA ARG A 136 18.74 4.93 -1.84
C ARG A 136 19.24 6.37 -1.91
N ALA A 137 18.47 7.28 -2.52
CA ALA A 137 18.80 8.70 -2.56
C ALA A 137 18.85 9.32 -1.14
N ALA A 138 17.89 8.99 -0.27
CA ALA A 138 17.92 9.43 1.13
C ALA A 138 19.14 8.89 1.90
N ALA A 139 19.62 7.68 1.57
CA ALA A 139 20.78 7.09 2.24
C ALA A 139 22.09 7.80 1.89
N GLU A 140 22.21 8.35 0.68
CA GLU A 140 23.35 9.18 0.28
C GLU A 140 23.41 10.53 1.02
N LEU A 141 22.25 11.01 1.48
CA LEU A 141 22.10 12.27 2.20
C LEU A 141 22.14 12.09 3.73
N TRP A 142 22.33 10.88 4.22
CA TRP A 142 22.39 10.59 5.65
C TRP A 142 23.60 11.29 6.31
N PRO A 143 23.46 11.96 7.47
CA PRO A 143 22.36 11.90 8.43
C PRO A 143 21.33 13.04 8.34
N GLN A 144 21.16 13.69 7.19
CA GLN A 144 20.14 14.73 7.08
C GLN A 144 18.72 14.12 7.18
N ARG A 145 17.78 14.86 7.76
CA ARG A 145 16.37 14.44 7.86
C ARG A 145 15.70 14.66 6.52
N VAL A 146 15.60 13.61 5.74
CA VAL A 146 15.02 13.64 4.39
C VAL A 146 13.57 13.18 4.41
N ALA A 147 12.70 13.93 3.74
CA ALA A 147 11.32 13.55 3.42
C ALA A 147 11.13 13.34 1.91
N ALA A 148 10.08 12.61 1.54
CA ALA A 148 9.54 12.58 0.19
C ALA A 148 8.05 12.92 0.22
N VAL A 149 7.53 13.45 -0.89
CA VAL A 149 6.09 13.63 -1.09
C VAL A 149 5.46 12.27 -1.35
N VAL A 150 4.43 11.94 -0.56
CA VAL A 150 3.71 10.66 -0.62
C VAL A 150 2.22 10.90 -0.75
N GLN A 151 1.52 10.02 -1.47
CA GLN A 151 0.07 10.02 -1.59
C GLN A 151 -0.51 9.00 -0.61
N VAL A 152 -1.16 9.50 0.44
CA VAL A 152 -1.73 8.68 1.51
C VAL A 152 -3.13 8.28 1.15
N MET A 153 -3.35 6.99 0.89
CA MET A 153 -4.62 6.45 0.42
C MET A 153 -5.57 6.17 1.60
N TYR A 154 -6.76 6.78 1.61
CA TYR A 154 -7.77 6.55 2.66
C TYR A 154 -8.55 5.24 2.48
N ALA A 155 -8.91 4.93 1.23
CA ALA A 155 -9.74 3.79 0.90
C ALA A 155 -8.93 2.76 0.14
N SER A 156 -8.23 1.87 0.85
CA SER A 156 -7.76 0.64 0.22
C SER A 156 -8.71 -0.51 0.49
N ASN A 157 -8.78 -1.41 -0.48
CA ASN A 157 -9.36 -2.72 -0.24
C ASN A 157 -8.37 -3.58 0.57
N PRO A 158 -8.66 -3.90 1.84
CA PRO A 158 -7.75 -4.68 2.68
C PRO A 158 -7.44 -6.07 2.10
N HIS A 159 -8.32 -6.62 1.25
CA HIS A 159 -8.10 -7.90 0.59
C HIS A 159 -7.06 -7.82 -0.54
N ALA A 160 -6.95 -6.68 -1.23
CA ALA A 160 -5.93 -6.47 -2.25
C ALA A 160 -4.54 -6.42 -1.62
N LEU A 161 -4.46 -5.79 -0.44
CA LEU A 161 -3.26 -5.69 0.36
C LEU A 161 -2.80 -7.04 0.89
N ARG A 162 -3.70 -7.82 1.51
CA ARG A 162 -3.35 -9.15 2.07
C ARG A 162 -2.66 -10.08 1.07
N ARG A 163 -2.97 -9.97 -0.22
CA ARG A 163 -2.34 -10.79 -1.28
C ARG A 163 -0.95 -10.29 -1.69
N LYS A 164 -0.68 -9.00 -1.51
CA LYS A 164 0.60 -8.39 -1.88
C LYS A 164 1.63 -8.45 -0.75
N PHE A 165 1.17 -8.51 0.50
CA PHE A 165 2.01 -8.58 1.68
C PHE A 165 2.54 -9.99 1.92
N ASP A 166 3.60 -10.32 1.19
CA ASP A 166 4.32 -11.58 1.32
C ASP A 166 5.81 -11.30 1.56
N THR A 167 6.11 -10.66 2.70
CA THR A 167 7.50 -10.34 3.06
C THR A 167 7.87 -11.06 4.34
N ALA A 168 8.87 -11.94 4.29
CA ALA A 168 9.45 -12.54 5.49
C ALA A 168 10.10 -11.49 6.41
N ASN A 169 10.58 -10.39 5.82
CA ASN A 169 11.35 -9.33 6.49
C ASN A 169 10.49 -8.13 6.96
N GLN A 170 9.16 -8.29 7.00
CA GLN A 170 8.21 -7.21 7.35
C GLN A 170 8.38 -5.94 6.50
N GLY A 171 8.80 -6.06 5.23
CA GLY A 171 9.01 -4.96 4.32
C GLY A 171 10.20 -4.06 4.66
N ARG A 172 11.16 -4.52 5.47
CA ARG A 172 12.34 -3.73 5.88
C ARG A 172 13.50 -3.82 4.89
N ALA A 173 13.48 -4.82 4.02
CA ALA A 173 14.48 -5.02 2.98
C ALA A 173 13.80 -5.45 1.68
N VAL A 174 14.49 -5.22 0.58
CA VAL A 174 14.01 -5.58 -0.76
C VAL A 174 15.13 -6.22 -1.55
N THR A 175 14.80 -7.25 -2.29
CA THR A 175 15.70 -7.98 -3.18
C THR A 175 15.45 -7.52 -4.62
N VAL A 176 16.50 -7.13 -5.32
CA VAL A 176 16.42 -6.68 -6.72
C VAL A 176 16.71 -7.86 -7.63
N CYS A 177 15.76 -8.20 -8.49
CA CYS A 177 15.86 -9.31 -9.44
C CYS A 177 15.65 -8.79 -10.87
N ARG A 178 16.17 -9.49 -11.89
CA ARG A 178 15.77 -9.21 -13.29
C ARG A 178 14.33 -9.67 -13.52
N HIS A 179 13.99 -10.86 -13.03
CA HIS A 179 12.65 -11.44 -13.06
C HIS A 179 12.23 -11.89 -11.65
N VAL A 180 10.98 -11.59 -11.24
CA VAL A 180 10.49 -11.86 -9.86
C VAL A 180 10.03 -13.32 -9.67
N HIS A 181 9.71 -14.03 -10.75
CA HIS A 181 9.15 -15.39 -10.71
C HIS A 181 10.02 -16.45 -11.39
N GLY A 182 11.31 -16.16 -11.62
CA GLY A 182 12.25 -17.12 -12.21
C GLY A 182 13.22 -17.65 -11.17
N ASP A 183 13.83 -18.80 -11.44
CA ASP A 183 14.94 -19.38 -10.67
C ASP A 183 16.26 -18.59 -10.81
N GLU A 184 16.19 -17.35 -11.29
CA GLU A 184 17.36 -16.51 -11.46
C GLU A 184 17.82 -16.00 -10.09
N ALA A 185 19.12 -16.11 -9.84
CA ALA A 185 19.72 -15.58 -8.63
C ALA A 185 19.42 -14.07 -8.50
N PRO A 186 19.07 -13.60 -7.29
CA PRO A 186 18.86 -12.17 -7.07
C PRO A 186 20.13 -11.39 -7.38
N LEU A 187 19.99 -10.20 -7.97
CA LEU A 187 21.14 -9.35 -8.29
C LEU A 187 21.80 -8.87 -7.00
N PHE A 188 21.00 -8.35 -6.07
CA PHE A 188 21.44 -7.96 -4.73
C PHE A 188 20.23 -7.76 -3.81
N SER A 189 20.50 -7.68 -2.50
CA SER A 189 19.51 -7.30 -1.49
C SER A 189 19.86 -5.95 -0.89
N TRP A 190 18.84 -5.16 -0.58
CA TRP A 190 18.96 -3.82 -0.03
C TRP A 190 18.20 -3.72 1.29
N ASN A 191 18.90 -3.24 2.32
CA ASN A 191 18.34 -2.88 3.62
C ASN A 191 18.93 -1.54 4.03
N TRP A 192 18.09 -0.50 4.08
CA TRP A 192 18.56 0.85 4.37
C TRP A 192 19.25 0.94 5.74
N ARG A 193 18.78 0.16 6.74
CA ARG A 193 19.36 0.18 8.09
C ARG A 193 20.81 -0.27 8.07
N LEU A 194 21.13 -1.30 7.28
CA LEU A 194 22.52 -1.75 7.14
C LEU A 194 23.36 -0.68 6.45
N SER A 195 22.84 -0.12 5.35
CA SER A 195 23.59 0.87 4.57
C SER A 195 23.90 2.18 5.30
N VAL A 196 23.13 2.56 6.31
CA VAL A 196 23.40 3.77 7.13
C VAL A 196 24.04 3.44 8.49
N SER A 197 24.29 2.15 8.79
CA SER A 197 24.87 1.72 10.07
C SER A 197 26.33 1.30 9.97
N ASP A 198 26.89 1.16 8.76
CA ASP A 198 28.27 0.72 8.58
C ASP A 198 29.32 1.67 9.20
N ASP A 199 28.94 2.91 9.52
CA ASP A 199 29.77 3.84 10.28
C ASP A 199 29.50 3.74 11.79
N ILE A 200 30.13 2.76 12.45
CA ILE A 200 30.06 2.56 13.92
C ILE A 200 30.44 3.85 14.70
N GLN A 201 31.34 4.66 14.16
CA GLN A 201 31.74 5.96 14.73
C GLN A 201 30.63 7.03 14.61
N ALA A 202 29.78 6.95 13.59
CA ALA A 202 28.69 7.90 13.37
C ALA A 202 27.53 7.72 14.37
N ALA A 203 27.41 6.56 15.03
CA ALA A 203 26.36 6.34 16.03
C ALA A 203 26.47 7.28 17.25
N ALA A 204 27.66 7.81 17.54
CA ALA A 204 27.86 8.81 18.59
C ALA A 204 27.38 10.22 18.18
N ASP A 205 27.31 10.49 16.88
CA ASP A 205 26.93 11.79 16.34
C ASP A 205 25.46 12.13 16.70
N GLU A 206 25.25 13.32 17.26
CA GLU A 206 23.92 13.84 17.56
C GLU A 206 23.07 13.96 16.30
N ALA A 207 23.68 14.28 15.15
CA ALA A 207 22.96 14.36 13.88
C ALA A 207 22.36 13.00 13.48
N VAL A 208 23.13 11.92 13.59
CA VAL A 208 22.67 10.55 13.33
C VAL A 208 21.56 10.15 14.30
N ARG A 209 21.71 10.48 15.60
CA ARG A 209 20.67 10.20 16.60
C ARG A 209 19.39 11.00 16.31
N ALA A 210 19.50 12.26 15.92
CA ALA A 210 18.37 13.10 15.52
C ALA A 210 17.65 12.54 14.29
N ALA A 211 18.39 12.11 13.27
CA ALA A 211 17.84 11.49 12.07
C ALA A 211 17.10 10.19 12.38
N ARG A 212 17.68 9.31 13.20
CA ARG A 212 17.02 8.06 13.65
C ARG A 212 15.75 8.34 14.46
N ARG A 213 15.76 9.37 15.32
CA ARG A 213 14.57 9.80 16.06
C ARG A 213 13.49 10.31 15.12
N ALA A 214 13.84 11.08 14.09
CA ALA A 214 12.89 11.55 13.09
C ALA A 214 12.24 10.39 12.32
N VAL A 215 13.03 9.41 11.86
CA VAL A 215 12.49 8.20 11.20
C VAL A 215 11.55 7.44 12.14
N THR A 216 11.96 7.23 13.40
CA THR A 216 11.13 6.53 14.40
C THR A 216 9.84 7.30 14.71
N ALA A 217 9.90 8.64 14.78
CA ALA A 217 8.73 9.48 14.99
C ALA A 217 7.73 9.30 13.84
N ASP A 218 8.21 9.30 12.60
CA ASP A 218 7.39 9.07 11.40
C ASP A 218 6.77 7.66 11.34
N GLU A 219 7.54 6.63 11.70
CA GLU A 219 7.01 5.25 11.81
C GLU A 219 5.84 5.18 12.81
N ARG A 220 5.93 5.92 13.93
CA ARG A 220 4.93 5.94 15.01
C ARG A 220 3.68 6.76 14.71
N LYS A 221 3.71 7.69 13.75
CA LYS A 221 2.53 8.46 13.33
C LYS A 221 1.46 7.50 12.82
N ALA A 222 0.40 7.32 13.59
CA ALA A 222 -0.66 6.34 13.35
C ALA A 222 -1.74 6.87 12.38
N ARG A 223 -1.90 8.19 12.32
CA ARG A 223 -2.95 8.83 11.52
C ARG A 223 -2.40 9.81 10.51
N VAL A 224 -3.17 10.04 9.46
CA VAL A 224 -2.78 10.89 8.31
C VAL A 224 -2.62 12.34 8.75
N GLU A 225 -3.41 12.82 9.71
CA GLU A 225 -3.38 14.20 10.22
C GLU A 225 -2.12 14.49 11.05
N GLN A 226 -1.39 13.45 11.47
CA GLN A 226 -0.11 13.61 12.17
C GLN A 226 1.07 13.78 11.21
N LEU A 227 0.86 13.48 9.92
CA LEU A 227 1.86 13.72 8.88
C LEU A 227 1.83 15.19 8.47
N GLN A 228 3.00 15.73 8.14
CA GLN A 228 3.11 17.10 7.67
C GLN A 228 2.55 17.21 6.24
N ASP A 229 1.80 18.27 5.94
CA ASP A 229 1.28 18.49 4.59
C ASP A 229 2.41 18.73 3.57
N ALA A 230 2.25 18.17 2.37
CA ALA A 230 3.16 18.48 1.28
C ALA A 230 2.98 19.94 0.83
N PRO A 231 4.07 20.64 0.48
CA PRO A 231 3.96 21.99 -0.06
C PRO A 231 3.18 21.95 -1.39
N THR A 232 2.17 22.80 -1.52
CA THR A 232 1.24 22.86 -2.65
C THR A 232 1.92 23.13 -4.01
N THR A 233 3.19 23.53 -3.99
CA THR A 233 3.97 23.91 -5.16
C THR A 233 4.41 22.72 -6.04
N SER A 234 4.28 21.48 -5.56
CA SER A 234 4.86 20.32 -6.23
C SER A 234 3.93 19.59 -7.22
N SER A 235 2.65 19.94 -7.29
CA SER A 235 1.72 19.31 -8.24
C SER A 235 1.50 20.18 -9.48
N VAL A 236 2.54 20.35 -10.29
CA VAL A 236 2.40 20.97 -11.63
C VAL A 236 1.72 19.99 -12.62
N GLY A 237 1.41 18.74 -12.24
CA GLY A 237 0.92 17.71 -13.16
C GLY A 237 -0.37 16.95 -12.80
N THR A 238 -0.86 17.01 -11.55
CA THR A 238 -1.78 15.95 -11.05
C THR A 238 -3.22 16.33 -10.70
N PRO A 239 -3.82 17.49 -11.06
CA PRO A 239 -5.28 17.59 -11.04
C PRO A 239 -5.94 17.02 -12.32
N THR A 240 -5.19 16.78 -13.40
CA THR A 240 -5.79 16.46 -14.71
C THR A 240 -6.10 14.97 -14.89
N VAL A 241 -5.25 14.07 -14.40
CA VAL A 241 -5.40 12.62 -14.69
C VAL A 241 -6.49 11.96 -13.85
N LEU A 242 -6.69 12.34 -12.59
CA LEU A 242 -7.80 11.79 -11.79
C LEU A 242 -9.16 12.32 -12.24
N ARG A 243 -9.22 13.55 -12.77
CA ARG A 243 -10.43 14.04 -13.45
C ARG A 243 -10.70 13.22 -14.71
N ALA A 244 -9.66 12.86 -15.47
CA ALA A 244 -9.81 12.01 -16.67
C ALA A 244 -10.24 10.57 -16.35
N ILE A 245 -9.71 9.93 -15.31
CA ILE A 245 -10.10 8.54 -14.95
C ILE A 245 -11.53 8.50 -14.38
N GLY A 246 -11.90 9.46 -13.54
CA GLY A 246 -13.28 9.62 -13.07
C GLY A 246 -14.27 9.80 -14.23
N ASN A 247 -13.89 10.61 -15.22
CA ASN A 247 -14.71 10.82 -16.42
C ASN A 247 -14.84 9.54 -17.25
N THR A 248 -13.77 8.78 -17.49
CA THR A 248 -13.87 7.54 -18.31
C THR A 248 -14.69 6.43 -17.67
N ALA A 249 -14.68 6.30 -16.33
CA ALA A 249 -15.48 5.31 -15.63
C ALA A 249 -16.97 5.70 -15.66
N LEU A 250 -17.26 6.99 -15.51
CA LEU A 250 -18.62 7.53 -15.63
C LEU A 250 -19.14 7.40 -17.06
N GLU A 251 -18.34 7.75 -18.06
CA GLU A 251 -18.66 7.60 -19.49
C GLU A 251 -18.94 6.13 -19.86
N ARG A 252 -18.19 5.18 -19.29
CA ARG A 252 -18.45 3.74 -19.49
C ARG A 252 -19.76 3.30 -18.85
N LEU A 253 -20.10 3.81 -17.67
CA LEU A 253 -21.36 3.49 -17.01
C LEU A 253 -22.55 4.09 -17.77
N GLU A 254 -22.42 5.33 -18.24
CA GLU A 254 -23.42 5.99 -19.08
C GLU A 254 -23.62 5.26 -20.42
N ALA A 255 -22.52 4.84 -21.07
CA ALA A 255 -22.59 4.05 -22.28
C ALA A 255 -23.24 2.68 -22.05
N GLN A 256 -22.97 2.04 -20.91
CA GLN A 256 -23.61 0.77 -20.55
C GLN A 256 -25.12 0.96 -20.32
N MET A 257 -25.53 2.01 -19.61
CA MET A 257 -26.94 2.33 -19.42
C MET A 257 -27.66 2.65 -20.73
N ALA A 258 -26.99 3.38 -21.64
CA ALA A 258 -27.54 3.69 -22.97
C ALA A 258 -27.75 2.42 -23.81
N LEU A 259 -26.81 1.48 -23.75
CA LEU A 259 -26.92 0.19 -24.44
C LEU A 259 -28.06 -0.66 -23.88
N GLU A 260 -28.20 -0.73 -22.55
CA GLU A 260 -29.32 -1.45 -21.91
C GLU A 260 -30.68 -0.82 -22.27
N ALA A 261 -30.76 0.51 -22.33
CA ALA A 261 -31.97 1.20 -22.76
C ALA A 261 -32.31 0.94 -24.23
N GLN A 262 -31.30 0.82 -25.10
CA GLN A 262 -31.51 0.50 -26.51
C GLN A 262 -32.03 -0.94 -26.68
N LEU A 263 -31.43 -1.91 -26.01
CA LEU A 263 -31.89 -3.31 -26.01
C LEU A 263 -33.33 -3.44 -25.49
N ALA A 264 -33.69 -2.67 -24.45
CA ALA A 264 -35.05 -2.64 -23.94
C ALA A 264 -36.06 -2.10 -24.97
N ARG A 265 -35.70 -1.06 -25.73
CA ARG A 265 -36.55 -0.52 -26.80
C ARG A 265 -36.72 -1.51 -27.96
N GLU A 266 -35.64 -2.17 -28.39
CA GLU A 266 -35.70 -3.18 -29.44
C GLU A 266 -36.57 -4.37 -29.03
N ALA A 267 -36.46 -4.82 -27.78
CA ALA A 267 -37.33 -5.88 -27.24
C ALA A 267 -38.82 -5.46 -27.21
N GLN A 268 -39.11 -4.19 -26.93
CA GLN A 268 -40.48 -3.67 -26.94
C GLN A 268 -41.05 -3.64 -28.37
N LEU A 269 -40.29 -3.14 -29.35
CA LEU A 269 -40.72 -3.12 -30.75
C LEU A 269 -40.93 -4.54 -31.30
N ALA A 270 -40.08 -5.49 -30.91
CA ALA A 270 -40.27 -6.90 -31.28
C ALA A 270 -41.56 -7.49 -30.70
N ARG A 271 -41.93 -7.14 -29.46
CA ARG A 271 -43.20 -7.55 -28.85
C ARG A 271 -44.41 -6.93 -29.55
N GLU A 272 -44.34 -5.65 -29.88
CA GLU A 272 -45.41 -4.94 -30.61
C GLU A 272 -45.59 -5.51 -32.02
N ALA A 273 -44.49 -5.81 -32.73
CA ALA A 273 -44.53 -6.46 -34.04
C ALA A 273 -45.11 -7.89 -33.96
N ALA A 274 -44.75 -8.66 -32.93
CA ALA A 274 -45.33 -9.98 -32.70
C ALA A 274 -46.84 -9.91 -32.37
N ALA A 275 -47.27 -8.93 -31.58
CA ALA A 275 -48.67 -8.70 -31.28
C ALA A 275 -49.46 -8.27 -32.52
N ALA A 276 -48.89 -7.43 -33.39
CA ALA A 276 -49.51 -7.04 -34.65
C ALA A 276 -49.63 -8.23 -35.63
N ALA A 277 -48.65 -9.13 -35.64
CA ALA A 277 -48.65 -10.32 -36.50
C ALA A 277 -49.68 -11.38 -36.06
N GLN A 278 -50.09 -11.40 -34.79
CA GLN A 278 -51.13 -12.33 -34.30
C GLN A 278 -52.53 -12.00 -34.85
N GLY A 279 -52.72 -10.82 -35.45
CA GLY A 279 -53.99 -10.42 -36.03
C GLY A 279 -55.15 -10.40 -35.03
N PRO A 280 -56.32 -9.87 -35.39
CA PRO A 280 -57.52 -10.10 -34.61
C PRO A 280 -57.92 -11.57 -34.77
N GLU A 281 -57.40 -12.42 -33.89
CA GLU A 281 -57.86 -13.79 -33.74
C GLU A 281 -59.39 -13.74 -33.56
N PHE A 282 -60.08 -14.28 -34.55
CA PHE A 282 -61.55 -14.33 -34.64
C PHE A 282 -62.07 -14.91 -33.33
N ALA A 283 -62.70 -14.08 -32.50
CA ALA A 283 -63.21 -14.46 -31.20
C ALA A 283 -64.05 -15.76 -31.34
N PRO A 284 -63.61 -16.90 -30.80
CA PRO A 284 -64.43 -18.09 -30.82
C PRO A 284 -65.66 -17.82 -29.95
N ALA A 285 -66.84 -18.05 -30.54
CA ALA A 285 -68.12 -17.90 -29.88
C ALA A 285 -68.12 -18.59 -28.51
N ALA A 286 -68.56 -17.85 -27.50
CA ALA A 286 -68.61 -18.30 -26.11
C ALA A 286 -69.29 -19.68 -25.98
N PRO A 287 -68.64 -20.68 -25.36
CA PRO A 287 -69.32 -21.89 -24.99
C PRO A 287 -70.24 -21.61 -23.80
N THR A 288 -71.53 -21.81 -24.03
CA THR A 288 -72.61 -21.77 -23.05
C THR A 288 -72.28 -22.67 -21.86
N ALA A 289 -72.35 -22.09 -20.66
CA ALA A 289 -72.11 -22.75 -19.39
C ALA A 289 -73.09 -23.93 -19.16
N ALA A 290 -72.55 -25.07 -18.74
CA ALA A 290 -73.30 -26.11 -18.04
C ALA A 290 -72.78 -26.21 -16.60
N PRO A 291 -73.68 -26.20 -15.58
CA PRO A 291 -73.31 -26.32 -14.18
C PRO A 291 -73.35 -27.79 -13.73
N GLY A 292 -72.45 -28.18 -12.82
CA GLY A 292 -72.59 -29.49 -12.16
C GLY A 292 -71.36 -30.03 -11.41
N ALA A 293 -71.00 -29.37 -10.30
CA ALA A 293 -70.70 -29.96 -8.97
C ALA A 293 -69.77 -31.23 -8.84
N PRO A 294 -69.60 -31.85 -7.66
CA PRO A 294 -68.44 -31.55 -6.79
C PRO A 294 -67.61 -32.80 -6.37
N ASP A 295 -66.55 -32.50 -5.61
CA ASP A 295 -65.87 -33.31 -4.59
C ASP A 295 -65.14 -34.62 -4.96
N ALA A 296 -63.84 -34.64 -4.61
CA ALA A 296 -63.23 -35.58 -3.64
C ALA A 296 -61.69 -35.46 -3.75
N SER A 297 -61.01 -35.03 -2.69
CA SER A 297 -60.26 -35.92 -1.80
C SER A 297 -59.28 -36.84 -2.53
N THR A 298 -57.99 -36.73 -2.22
CA THR A 298 -57.21 -37.79 -1.54
C THR A 298 -55.69 -37.56 -1.66
N ALA A 299 -55.08 -37.41 -0.49
CA ALA A 299 -53.78 -37.90 -0.04
C ALA A 299 -52.48 -37.68 -0.86
N GLY A 300 -51.50 -37.14 -0.15
CA GLY A 300 -50.33 -37.94 0.23
C GLY A 300 -49.10 -37.81 -0.66
N GLY A 301 -47.97 -37.34 -0.09
CA GLY A 301 -46.70 -37.41 -0.82
C GLY A 301 -45.53 -36.67 -0.20
N LEU A 302 -45.16 -37.02 1.03
CA LEU A 302 -43.80 -36.81 1.55
C LEU A 302 -42.76 -37.30 0.53
N ARG A 303 -41.74 -36.49 0.20
CA ARG A 303 -40.36 -36.98 0.01
C ARG A 303 -39.31 -35.87 0.10
N ARG A 304 -38.66 -35.85 1.26
CA ARG A 304 -37.35 -35.23 1.51
C ARG A 304 -36.29 -35.93 0.65
N GLY A 305 -35.60 -35.17 -0.19
CA GLY A 305 -34.42 -35.63 -0.95
C GLY A 305 -33.15 -34.93 -0.51
N ARG A 306 -32.65 -35.23 0.70
CA ARG A 306 -31.26 -34.90 1.09
C ARG A 306 -30.30 -35.80 0.29
N ARG A 307 -29.55 -35.25 -0.66
CA ARG A 307 -28.35 -35.92 -1.21
C ARG A 307 -27.12 -35.29 -0.59
N ARG A 308 -26.62 -35.92 0.49
CA ARG A 308 -25.24 -35.80 0.96
C ARG A 308 -24.38 -36.70 0.08
N ALA A 309 -23.37 -36.14 -0.59
CA ALA A 309 -22.32 -36.92 -1.24
C ALA A 309 -21.27 -37.36 -0.19
N PRO A 310 -20.78 -38.61 -0.23
CA PRO A 310 -19.76 -39.10 0.68
C PRO A 310 -18.35 -38.68 0.26
N ARG A 311 -17.58 -38.19 1.23
CA ARG A 311 -16.11 -38.12 1.19
C ARG A 311 -15.55 -39.55 1.27
N ARG A 312 -14.99 -40.06 0.17
CA ARG A 312 -13.89 -41.04 0.17
C ARG A 312 -12.59 -40.22 0.04
N GLY A 313 -11.55 -40.34 0.85
CA GLY A 313 -11.07 -41.54 1.51
C GLY A 313 -10.07 -42.26 0.60
N GLY A 314 -8.93 -41.63 0.31
CA GLY A 314 -7.81 -42.20 -0.44
C GLY A 314 -6.50 -41.90 0.28
N ARG A 315 -6.01 -42.90 1.00
CA ARG A 315 -4.67 -42.98 1.61
C ARG A 315 -3.86 -44.00 0.82
N ARG A 316 -2.54 -43.78 0.80
CA ARG A 316 -1.40 -44.70 0.56
C ARG A 316 -0.74 -44.70 -0.82
N GLY A 317 0.59 -44.63 -0.73
CA GLY A 317 1.61 -44.87 -1.76
C GLY A 317 2.40 -43.59 -2.02
N GLU A 318 3.71 -43.49 -1.88
CA GLU A 318 4.78 -44.45 -1.64
C GLU A 318 5.99 -43.70 -1.06
N ASP A 319 6.72 -44.38 -0.18
CA ASP A 319 8.08 -44.04 0.21
C ASP A 319 9.01 -44.05 -1.01
N ALA A 320 9.71 -42.94 -1.24
CA ALA A 320 10.96 -42.94 -1.98
C ALA A 320 11.97 -42.11 -1.20
N GLY A 321 12.90 -42.81 -0.56
CA GLY A 321 13.96 -42.24 0.23
C GLY A 321 14.76 -41.21 -0.56
N LYS A 322 14.90 -40.01 0.02
CA LYS A 322 15.90 -39.04 -0.39
C LYS A 322 16.83 -38.82 0.80
N ALA A 323 18.08 -39.23 0.60
CA ALA A 323 19.17 -39.12 1.56
C ALA A 323 19.33 -37.67 2.08
N PRO A 324 19.84 -37.49 3.31
CA PRO A 324 20.12 -36.16 3.86
C PRO A 324 21.25 -35.52 3.06
N VAL A 325 20.92 -34.50 2.26
CA VAL A 325 21.92 -33.60 1.71
C VAL A 325 22.42 -32.76 2.88
N ALA A 326 23.70 -32.95 3.21
CA ALA A 326 24.41 -32.21 4.24
C ALA A 326 24.15 -30.70 4.08
N ALA A 327 23.75 -30.08 5.18
CA ALA A 327 23.67 -28.62 5.30
C ALA A 327 25.06 -28.05 5.01
N ALA A 328 25.24 -27.52 3.80
CA ALA A 328 26.39 -26.70 3.48
C ALA A 328 26.34 -25.45 4.37
N ALA A 329 27.38 -25.28 5.18
CA ALA A 329 27.56 -24.11 6.02
C ALA A 329 27.43 -22.82 5.17
N PRO A 330 26.82 -21.76 5.71
CA PRO A 330 26.76 -20.47 5.02
C PRO A 330 28.20 -20.01 4.73
N GLN A 331 28.53 -19.87 3.45
CA GLN A 331 29.77 -19.23 3.06
C GLN A 331 29.76 -17.78 3.58
N PRO A 332 30.86 -17.30 4.18
CA PRO A 332 30.95 -15.90 4.60
C PRO A 332 30.77 -15.01 3.37
N ALA A 333 29.87 -14.03 3.51
CA ALA A 333 29.65 -13.00 2.51
C ALA A 333 31.00 -12.41 2.09
N GLN A 334 31.33 -12.51 0.81
CA GLN A 334 32.52 -11.85 0.29
C GLN A 334 32.35 -10.33 0.45
N PRO A 335 33.36 -9.64 1.00
CA PRO A 335 33.30 -8.18 1.13
C PRO A 335 33.19 -7.58 -0.28
N CYS A 336 32.09 -6.85 -0.49
CA CYS A 336 31.86 -6.05 -1.67
C CYS A 336 33.09 -5.15 -1.91
N GLY A 337 33.64 -5.23 -3.13
CA GLY A 337 34.91 -4.61 -3.49
C GLY A 337 34.97 -3.14 -3.09
N LYS A 338 36.05 -2.78 -2.38
CA LYS A 338 36.41 -1.38 -2.11
C LYS A 338 36.48 -0.63 -3.45
N PRO A 339 35.97 0.61 -3.54
CA PRO A 339 36.22 1.44 -4.70
C PRO A 339 37.72 1.71 -4.79
N THR A 340 38.34 1.30 -5.89
CA THR A 340 39.69 1.68 -6.26
C THR A 340 39.73 3.20 -6.42
N ARG A 341 40.36 3.86 -5.44
CA ARG A 341 40.69 5.28 -5.47
C ARG A 341 41.58 5.53 -6.69
N ALA A 342 41.01 6.07 -7.76
CA ALA A 342 41.76 6.52 -8.92
C ALA A 342 42.80 7.54 -8.46
N ALA A 343 44.07 7.20 -8.67
CA ALA A 343 45.20 8.05 -8.35
C ALA A 343 45.12 9.34 -9.20
N ALA A 344 44.91 10.47 -8.52
CA ALA A 344 45.09 11.79 -9.10
C ALA A 344 46.55 11.95 -9.54
N LYS A 345 46.76 11.89 -10.85
CA LYS A 345 48.05 12.14 -11.50
C LYS A 345 48.36 13.63 -11.34
N GLN A 346 49.31 13.96 -10.46
CA GLN A 346 49.80 15.33 -10.32
C GLN A 346 50.43 15.79 -11.65
N PRO A 347 50.14 17.02 -12.13
CA PRO A 347 50.86 17.57 -13.26
C PRO A 347 52.30 17.92 -12.85
N LYS A 348 53.27 17.35 -13.57
CA LYS A 348 54.70 17.71 -13.53
C LYS A 348 54.84 19.22 -13.74
N ARG A 349 55.32 19.94 -12.71
CA ARG A 349 55.92 21.27 -12.86
C ARG A 349 57.12 21.17 -13.81
N GLY A 350 56.97 21.71 -15.01
CA GLY A 350 58.10 21.98 -15.91
C GLY A 350 58.83 23.23 -15.42
N GLN A 351 60.04 23.03 -14.87
CA GLN A 351 61.10 24.04 -14.88
C GLN A 351 61.81 23.93 -16.22
N ALA A 352 61.96 25.05 -16.94
CA ALA A 352 63.16 25.48 -17.66
C ALA A 352 62.79 26.59 -18.65
N GLY A 353 63.58 27.66 -18.67
CA GLY A 353 63.49 28.66 -19.73
C GLY A 353 64.06 30.04 -19.38
N HIS A 354 65.26 30.09 -18.83
CA HIS A 354 66.13 31.26 -18.99
C HIS A 354 66.41 31.46 -20.49
N ALA A 355 66.16 32.66 -21.00
CA ALA A 355 66.91 33.19 -22.13
C ALA A 355 66.98 34.71 -21.99
N ALA A 356 68.20 35.18 -21.74
CA ALA A 356 68.60 36.56 -21.89
C ALA A 356 68.88 36.85 -23.37
N ALA A 357 68.46 38.01 -23.84
CA ALA A 357 69.10 38.89 -24.83
C ALA A 357 68.23 40.13 -24.99
#